data_AF-A0A838F365-F1
#
_entry.id   AF-A0A838F365-F1
#
_cell.length_a   1.000
_cell.length_b   1.000
_cell.length_c   1.000
_cell.angle_alpha   90.00
_cell.angle_beta   90.00
_cell.angle_gamma   90.00
#
_symmetry.space_group_name_H-M   'P 1'
#
loop_
_entity.id
_entity.type
_entity.pdbx_description
1 polymer ?
#
loop_
_entity_poly.entity_id
_entity_poly.type
_entity_poly.pdbx_seq_one_letter_code
_entity_poly.pdbx_strand_id
1 'polypeptide(L)'
;MKKTLTFTLFLLSASALASFNELECDGRSENKNVYLEIEQSFPSSNVFKRMLLSVSGESGQENHHYTVSSNRFSSFRRVQYQGSGIRLEVDLWPDTQPQWGRNYRAVLNSPDLNHGKAAVLDCQFPNAN
;
A
#
# COMPACT_ATOMS: atom_id res chain seq x y z
N MET A 1 -1.85 29.72 -52.43
CA MET A 1 -0.75 28.86 -51.94
C MET A 1 -0.98 28.60 -50.46
N LYS A 2 -1.39 27.39 -50.10
CA LYS A 2 -1.64 26.96 -48.71
C LYS A 2 -0.33 26.39 -48.17
N LYS A 3 0.27 27.01 -47.15
CA LYS A 3 1.42 26.43 -46.45
C LYS A 3 1.21 26.50 -44.94
N THR A 4 1.40 25.32 -44.35
CA THR A 4 1.92 25.04 -43.01
C THR A 4 1.08 25.50 -41.82
N LEU A 5 0.17 24.62 -41.41
CA LEU A 5 -0.40 24.61 -40.07
C LEU A 5 -0.39 23.17 -39.55
N THR A 6 0.80 22.65 -39.24
CA THR A 6 0.98 21.33 -38.61
C THR A 6 2.37 21.27 -37.97
N PHE A 7 2.59 21.95 -36.84
CA PHE A 7 3.79 21.71 -36.03
C PHE A 7 3.59 22.06 -34.55
N THR A 8 2.46 21.62 -33.96
CA THR A 8 2.14 21.90 -32.55
C THR A 8 1.45 20.71 -31.86
N LEU A 9 1.75 19.48 -32.27
CA LEU A 9 1.10 18.28 -31.71
C LEU A 9 2.09 17.19 -31.21
N PHE A 10 3.21 17.60 -30.61
CA PHE A 10 4.22 16.64 -30.13
C PHE A 10 4.76 16.89 -28.70
N LEU A 11 4.15 17.77 -27.90
CA LEU A 11 4.73 18.17 -26.60
C LEU A 11 3.89 17.83 -25.36
N LEU A 12 2.87 16.98 -25.50
CA LEU A 12 2.05 16.53 -24.36
C LEU A 12 2.12 15.02 -24.16
N SER A 13 3.31 14.42 -24.25
CA SER A 13 3.59 13.16 -23.56
C SER A 13 3.87 13.48 -22.09
N ALA A 14 2.83 13.88 -21.36
CA ALA A 14 2.87 13.97 -19.91
C ALA A 14 3.10 12.55 -19.38
N SER A 15 4.29 12.32 -18.83
CA SER A 15 4.64 11.08 -18.15
C SER A 15 3.69 10.89 -16.97
N ALA A 16 2.63 10.09 -17.15
CA ALA A 16 1.86 9.58 -16.04
C ALA A 16 2.81 8.73 -15.21
N LEU A 17 3.23 9.22 -14.04
CA LEU A 17 3.86 8.38 -13.03
C LEU A 17 2.79 7.38 -12.61
N ALA A 18 2.84 6.17 -13.17
CA ALA A 18 1.96 5.10 -12.75
C ALA A 18 2.34 4.73 -11.30
N SER A 19 1.44 4.92 -10.36
CA SER A 19 1.50 4.17 -9.11
C SER A 19 0.99 2.76 -9.41
N PHE A 20 1.57 1.77 -8.73
CA PHE A 20 1.00 0.43 -8.72
C PHE A 20 0.82 -0.03 -7.28
N ASN A 21 -0.27 -0.76 -7.10
CA ASN A 21 -0.67 -1.30 -5.82
C ASN A 21 0.24 -2.48 -5.47
N GLU A 22 0.96 -2.36 -4.37
CA GLU A 22 1.87 -3.39 -3.90
C GLU A 22 1.19 -4.35 -2.94
N LEU A 23 0.33 -3.83 -2.08
CA LEU A 23 -0.29 -4.55 -0.98
C LEU A 23 -1.70 -4.03 -0.74
N GLU A 24 -2.64 -4.95 -0.64
CA GLU A 24 -3.98 -4.70 -0.12
C GLU A 24 -4.16 -5.54 1.14
N CYS A 25 -4.78 -4.97 2.17
CA CYS A 25 -5.13 -5.69 3.38
C CYS A 25 -6.55 -5.35 3.79
N ASP A 26 -7.26 -6.34 4.28
CA ASP A 26 -8.57 -6.16 4.89
C ASP A 26 -8.66 -6.89 6.23
N GLY A 27 -9.56 -6.43 7.09
CA GLY A 27 -9.78 -7.04 8.39
C GLY A 27 -10.76 -6.26 9.24
N ARG A 28 -10.83 -6.62 10.51
CA ARG A 28 -11.74 -6.00 11.48
C ARG A 28 -11.01 -5.60 12.76
N SER A 29 -11.44 -4.49 13.35
CA SER A 29 -10.94 -4.00 14.63
C SER A 29 -12.03 -3.27 15.41
N GLU A 30 -12.31 -3.73 16.63
CA GLU A 30 -13.31 -3.11 17.53
C GLU A 30 -14.64 -2.74 16.81
N ASN A 31 -15.19 -3.70 16.06
CA ASN A 31 -16.40 -3.57 15.21
C ASN A 31 -16.29 -2.67 13.97
N LYS A 32 -15.12 -2.10 13.70
CA LYS A 32 -14.84 -1.36 12.47
C LYS A 32 -14.21 -2.28 11.42
N ASN A 33 -14.57 -2.07 10.16
CA ASN A 33 -13.87 -2.65 9.02
C ASN A 33 -12.61 -1.81 8.76
N VAL A 34 -11.49 -2.48 8.56
CA VAL A 34 -10.21 -1.85 8.28
C VAL A 34 -9.76 -2.33 6.91
N TYR A 35 -9.50 -1.37 6.02
CA TYR A 35 -8.88 -1.61 4.74
C TYR A 35 -7.58 -0.81 4.68
N LEU A 36 -6.53 -1.41 4.14
CA LEU A 36 -5.24 -0.78 4.00
C LEU A 36 -4.67 -1.07 2.62
N GLU A 37 -4.20 -0.04 1.93
CA GLU A 37 -3.57 -0.16 0.63
C GLU A 37 -2.18 0.49 0.67
N ILE A 38 -1.19 -0.16 0.07
CA ILE A 38 0.14 0.42 -0.12
C ILE A 38 0.44 0.49 -1.61
N GLU A 39 0.71 1.70 -2.06
CA GLU A 39 1.16 1.97 -3.41
C GLU A 39 2.63 2.36 -3.45
N GLN A 40 3.27 2.02 -4.56
CA GLN A 40 4.61 2.48 -4.88
C GLN A 40 4.63 3.19 -6.23
N SER A 41 5.46 4.22 -6.32
CA SER A 41 5.69 4.96 -7.57
C SER A 41 6.48 4.11 -8.57
N PHE A 42 6.15 4.22 -9.86
CA PHE A 42 6.96 3.69 -10.95
C PHE A 42 7.93 4.75 -11.50
N PRO A 43 9.22 4.44 -11.71
CA PRO A 43 9.88 3.17 -11.38
C PRO A 43 10.05 3.02 -9.85
N SER A 44 10.05 1.76 -9.37
CA SER A 44 10.15 1.43 -7.94
C SER A 44 11.40 2.04 -7.32
N SER A 45 11.26 3.21 -6.69
CA SER A 45 12.29 3.78 -5.84
C SER A 45 12.01 3.33 -4.41
N ASN A 46 12.88 2.47 -3.89
CA ASN A 46 12.68 1.68 -2.66
C ASN A 46 12.52 2.48 -1.36
N VAL A 47 12.50 3.80 -1.39
CA VAL A 47 12.64 4.60 -0.17
C VAL A 47 11.29 4.88 0.49
N PHE A 48 10.28 5.28 -0.28
CA PHE A 48 8.99 5.70 0.25
C PHE A 48 7.82 5.18 -0.58
N LYS A 49 6.77 4.76 0.12
CA LYS A 49 5.52 4.23 -0.39
C LYS A 49 4.35 4.99 0.24
N ARG A 50 3.24 5.07 -0.47
CA ARG A 50 2.01 5.70 0.01
C ARG A 50 1.14 4.62 0.64
N MET A 51 0.79 4.79 1.91
CA MET A 51 -0.16 3.93 2.60
C MET A 51 -1.47 4.70 2.80
N LEU A 52 -2.59 4.09 2.39
CA LEU A 52 -3.94 4.55 2.68
C LEU A 52 -4.57 3.57 3.67
N LEU A 53 -4.96 4.07 4.84
CA LEU A 53 -5.73 3.33 5.82
C LEU A 53 -7.16 3.86 5.81
N SER A 54 -8.12 3.00 5.46
CA SER A 54 -9.55 3.28 5.49
C SER A 54 -10.20 2.55 6.66
N VAL A 55 -10.81 3.28 7.57
CA VAL A 55 -11.51 2.73 8.73
C VAL A 55 -12.99 3.05 8.57
N SER A 56 -13.83 2.02 8.50
CA SER A 56 -15.28 2.15 8.32
C SER A 56 -16.04 1.58 9.51
N GLY A 57 -16.95 2.37 10.07
CA GLY A 57 -17.84 1.97 11.16
C GLY A 57 -19.21 2.64 11.04
N GLU A 58 -19.99 2.62 12.13
CA GLU A 58 -21.34 3.23 12.16
C GLU A 58 -21.34 4.75 11.91
N SER A 59 -20.25 5.43 12.28
CA SER A 59 -20.08 6.87 12.11
C SER A 59 -19.66 7.30 10.69
N GLY A 60 -19.40 6.35 9.79
CA GLY A 60 -18.93 6.60 8.43
C GLY A 60 -17.55 6.00 8.14
N GLN A 61 -16.90 6.51 7.08
CA GLN A 61 -15.57 6.09 6.64
C GLN A 61 -14.56 7.22 6.86
N GLU A 62 -13.46 6.89 7.52
CA GLU A 62 -12.31 7.76 7.74
C GLU A 62 -11.12 7.23 6.92
N ASN A 63 -10.37 8.14 6.29
CA ASN A 63 -9.22 7.81 5.46
C ASN A 63 -7.99 8.53 6.00
N HIS A 64 -6.92 7.78 6.25
CA HIS A 64 -5.65 8.28 6.77
C HIS A 64 -4.53 7.96 5.78
N HIS A 65 -3.70 8.95 5.49
CA HIS A 65 -2.61 8.82 4.53
C HIS A 65 -1.27 8.84 5.27
N TYR A 66 -0.40 7.88 4.96
CA TYR A 66 0.95 7.81 5.53
C TYR A 66 1.99 7.65 4.43
N THR A 67 3.17 8.16 4.72
CA THR A 67 4.39 7.85 3.98
C THR A 67 5.15 6.79 4.75
N VAL A 68 5.32 5.62 4.15
CA VAL A 68 5.99 4.47 4.78
C VAL A 68 7.19 4.02 3.97
N SER A 69 8.16 3.42 4.66
CA SER A 69 9.27 2.68 4.06
C SER A 69 9.02 1.19 4.21
N SER A 70 9.51 0.38 3.26
CA SER A 70 9.41 -1.09 3.33
C SER A 70 10.77 -1.71 3.68
N ASN A 71 10.78 -2.62 4.64
CA ASN A 71 11.94 -3.46 4.96
C ASN A 71 11.54 -4.94 4.84
N ARG A 72 12.39 -5.73 4.17
CA ARG A 72 12.18 -7.16 4.01
C ARG A 72 13.18 -7.95 4.84
N PHE A 73 12.67 -8.86 5.66
CA PHE A 73 13.45 -9.73 6.54
C PHE A 73 13.33 -11.17 6.08
N SER A 74 14.17 -11.59 5.12
CA SER A 74 14.08 -12.91 4.50
C SER A 74 14.22 -14.06 5.51
N SER A 75 15.09 -13.93 6.51
CA SER A 75 15.29 -14.94 7.57
C SER A 75 14.06 -15.17 8.44
N PHE A 76 13.19 -14.16 8.56
CA PHE A 76 11.95 -14.20 9.33
C PHE A 76 10.71 -14.26 8.44
N ARG A 77 10.89 -14.42 7.11
CA ARG A 77 9.81 -14.44 6.10
C ARG A 77 8.82 -13.31 6.34
N ARG A 78 9.32 -12.08 6.52
CA ARG A 78 8.51 -10.93 6.92
C ARG A 78 8.75 -9.73 6.02
N VAL A 79 7.69 -8.99 5.73
CA VAL A 79 7.77 -7.63 5.17
C VAL A 79 7.22 -6.66 6.20
N GLN A 80 7.91 -5.55 6.42
CA GLN A 80 7.50 -4.51 7.35
C GLN A 80 7.36 -3.19 6.61
N TYR A 81 6.23 -2.53 6.80
CA TYR A 81 6.00 -1.16 6.36
C TYR A 81 5.92 -0.26 7.57
N GLN A 82 6.73 0.80 7.60
CA GLN A 82 6.77 1.72 8.75
C GLN A 82 7.07 3.16 8.35
N GLY A 83 6.44 4.09 9.05
CA GLY A 83 6.62 5.54 8.89
C GLY A 83 5.52 6.30 9.61
N SER A 84 5.73 7.58 9.93
CA SER A 84 4.67 8.45 10.51
C SER A 84 3.88 7.86 11.69
N GLY A 85 4.52 7.03 12.53
CA GLY A 85 3.89 6.37 13.69
C GLY A 85 3.10 5.09 13.37
N ILE A 86 2.87 4.76 12.10
CA ILE A 86 2.21 3.51 11.68
C ILE A 86 3.26 2.41 11.42
N ARG A 87 2.89 1.16 11.75
CA ARG A 87 3.69 -0.04 11.49
C ARG A 87 2.80 -1.19 11.08
N LEU A 88 3.04 -1.75 9.90
CA LEU A 88 2.43 -2.98 9.40
C LEU A 88 3.51 -4.05 9.27
N GLU A 89 3.26 -5.23 9.83
CA GLU A 89 4.11 -6.41 9.65
C GLU A 89 3.33 -7.52 8.97
N VAL A 90 3.79 -7.96 7.81
CA VAL A 90 3.20 -9.05 7.03
C VAL A 90 4.05 -10.29 7.20
N ASP A 91 3.44 -11.38 7.69
CA ASP A 91 4.04 -12.71 7.78
C ASP A 91 3.85 -13.46 6.46
N LEU A 92 4.96 -13.73 5.77
CA LEU A 92 4.96 -14.41 4.48
C LEU A 92 4.98 -15.93 4.60
N TRP A 93 4.96 -16.53 5.79
CA TRP A 93 5.00 -17.98 5.92
C TRP A 93 3.85 -18.66 5.13
N PRO A 94 4.12 -19.72 4.33
CA PRO A 94 5.36 -20.50 4.22
C PRO A 94 6.27 -20.06 3.07
N ASP A 95 6.09 -18.88 2.49
CA ASP A 95 6.90 -18.37 1.38
C ASP A 95 8.12 -17.59 1.91
N THR A 96 9.12 -17.44 1.05
CA THR A 96 10.27 -16.55 1.31
C THR A 96 10.06 -15.18 0.68
N GLN A 97 9.11 -15.07 -0.26
CA GLN A 97 8.73 -13.87 -0.98
C GLN A 97 7.22 -13.83 -1.20
N PRO A 98 6.61 -12.64 -1.28
CA PRO A 98 5.20 -12.54 -1.63
C PRO A 98 4.88 -13.28 -2.93
N GLN A 99 3.78 -14.02 -2.95
CA GLN A 99 3.28 -14.72 -4.11
C GLN A 99 1.93 -14.12 -4.51
N TRP A 100 1.73 -14.00 -5.82
CA TRP A 100 0.44 -13.57 -6.36
C TRP A 100 -0.67 -14.55 -5.99
N GLY A 101 -1.84 -14.03 -5.64
CA GLY A 101 -3.03 -14.82 -5.28
C GLY A 101 -2.98 -15.48 -3.89
N ARG A 102 -1.96 -15.21 -3.06
CA ARG A 102 -1.90 -15.71 -1.68
C ARG A 102 -2.30 -14.64 -0.67
N ASN A 103 -2.96 -15.09 0.40
CA ASN A 103 -3.25 -14.29 1.58
C ASN A 103 -2.18 -14.50 2.65
N TYR A 104 -1.76 -13.40 3.26
CA TYR A 104 -0.75 -13.35 4.31
C TYR A 104 -1.32 -12.64 5.52
N ARG A 105 -1.12 -13.22 6.70
CA ARG A 105 -1.53 -12.57 7.94
C ARG A 105 -0.63 -11.38 8.21
N ALA A 106 -1.22 -10.27 8.62
CA ALA A 106 -0.48 -9.08 9.02
C ALA A 106 -0.95 -8.53 10.37
N VAL A 107 -0.04 -7.80 11.02
CA VAL A 107 -0.30 -7.07 12.26
C VAL A 107 -0.07 -5.59 12.00
N LEU A 108 -1.13 -4.80 12.15
CA LEU A 108 -1.14 -3.35 12.00
C LEU A 108 -1.15 -2.68 13.37
N ASN A 109 -0.22 -1.76 13.60
CA ASN A 109 -0.24 -0.81 14.71
C ASN A 109 -0.34 0.60 14.12
N SER A 110 -1.42 1.32 14.42
CA SER A 110 -1.64 2.68 13.94
C SER A 110 -2.16 3.56 15.08
N PRO A 111 -1.71 4.83 15.21
CA PRO A 111 -2.30 5.77 16.17
C PRO A 111 -3.77 6.07 15.86
N ASP A 112 -4.18 5.95 14.59
CA ASP A 112 -5.54 6.19 14.12
C ASP A 112 -6.45 4.94 14.27
N LEU A 113 -5.93 3.85 14.84
CA LEU A 113 -6.69 2.62 15.08
C LEU A 113 -6.64 2.21 16.56
N ASN A 114 -7.81 2.01 17.16
CA ASN A 114 -8.00 1.43 18.52
C ASN A 114 -7.11 2.04 19.63
N HIS A 115 -6.89 3.36 19.63
CA HIS A 115 -6.01 4.02 20.60
C HIS A 115 -4.60 3.39 20.67
N GLY A 116 -4.07 2.88 19.55
CA GLY A 116 -2.74 2.27 19.45
C GLY A 116 -2.69 0.77 19.72
N LYS A 117 -3.83 0.06 19.83
CA LYS A 117 -3.82 -1.41 19.87
C LYS A 117 -3.59 -2.01 18.48
N ALA A 118 -2.92 -3.16 18.46
CA ALA A 118 -2.69 -3.93 17.25
C ALA A 118 -4.00 -4.48 16.64
N ALA A 119 -4.12 -4.39 15.33
CA ALA A 119 -5.14 -5.05 14.53
C ALA A 119 -4.52 -6.18 13.70
N VAL A 120 -5.26 -7.27 13.52
CA VAL A 120 -4.86 -8.36 12.62
C VAL A 120 -5.61 -8.18 11.31
N LEU A 121 -4.87 -8.19 10.21
CA LEU A 121 -5.39 -8.07 8.85
C LEU A 121 -4.97 -9.29 8.02
N ASP A 122 -5.68 -9.55 6.94
CA ASP A 122 -5.29 -10.47 5.88
C ASP A 122 -4.88 -9.64 4.66
N CYS A 123 -3.71 -9.92 4.10
CA CYS A 123 -3.12 -9.12 3.03
C CYS A 123 -2.78 -9.92 1.78
N GLN A 124 -2.91 -9.29 0.62
CA GLN A 124 -2.52 -9.82 -0.68
C GLN A 124 -1.56 -8.88 -1.38
N PHE A 125 -0.68 -9.45 -2.20
CA PHE A 125 0.21 -8.70 -3.08
C PHE A 125 -0.26 -8.86 -4.52
N PRO A 126 -1.18 -8.01 -5.00
CA PRO A 126 -1.84 -8.18 -6.31
C PRO A 126 -0.88 -8.11 -7.49
N ASN A 127 0.31 -7.52 -7.29
CA ASN A 127 1.35 -7.39 -8.31
C ASN A 127 2.68 -8.06 -7.89
N ALA A 128 2.62 -9.12 -7.08
CA ALA A 128 3.79 -9.95 -6.78
C ALA A 128 4.27 -10.74 -8.01
N ASN A 129 5.60 -10.90 -8.13
CA ASN A 129 6.28 -11.65 -9.20
C ASN A 129 6.72 -13.05 -8.76
#